data_AF-A0A1M3TB59-F1
#
_entry.id   AF-A0A1M3TB59-F1
#
_cell.length_a   1.000
_cell.length_b   1.000
_cell.length_c   1.000
_cell.angle_alpha   90.00
_cell.angle_beta   90.00
_cell.angle_gamma   90.00
#
_symmetry.space_group_name_H-M   'P 1'
#
loop_
_entity.id
_entity.type
_entity.pdbx_description
1 polymer ?
#
loop_
_entity_poly.entity_id
_entity_poly.type
_entity_poly.pdbx_seq_one_letter_code
_entity_poly.pdbx_strand_id
1 'polypeptide(L)'
;MPPRVALRDCRERVPQGPYGWDKSLRSVHVVSSKDQQIDENHIRPIGVLKRQPTLGGEGDDGSEGEEDDDDDEEGEGTFLHVSSEERKLRDITRRHRDICKKYVQIKSKAKSVEQYFGGPEVFHRFLEENGDVLGAVGEKGETLLHHFARQRKGQLLVRHLVGNFPELVHQKNWNGYTAPHIAGVQDTCNQQFIKAILKTREKIPALHQECGNGNLLHIILQSMLPIVEIVHNALKEVSDAQQRHKILEDLFACRDKKGQTPLHVAINTIARHNTGLTTPDIPPMIRFISFALAENPQALSHTDNIGRTPLHVAVKAIGDSFASPPPSQPSPNIEYLIDWVQDLTTRCPREFYKRTEDNRLPYELLGSAKNYTVLRKLSEDIKRLYMRELSVDELKEILYDVRTVGTQPHSSGPGGEKTIYFDLSNDAENNYTYKRLTRLARHVQFESILHHVDLPCLTVSGGENLLEEPQSDQEESRRMSSLPGRVDFVKVFQWLRSKGVSEIIDVSVVDDFNTPHCEEAIEMALRGFGVEILNWNRFDMPSDAIFNAAPGVRELYLYSSSNNEVLRGWSAPGGLEKLKRVRADKFLILKHVLMTGYSWKNFTSASNE
;
A
#
# COMPACT_ATOMS: atom_id res chain seq x y z
N MET A 1 47.51 45.31 37.98
CA MET A 1 47.15 45.71 36.59
C MET A 1 47.87 44.74 35.68
N PRO A 2 47.18 44.03 34.76
CA PRO A 2 46.35 44.60 33.68
C PRO A 2 44.88 44.05 33.72
N PRO A 3 44.01 44.16 32.69
CA PRO A 3 42.75 44.88 32.81
C PRO A 3 41.51 43.99 32.99
N ARG A 4 40.52 44.55 33.69
CA ARG A 4 39.14 44.05 33.80
C ARG A 4 38.44 44.16 32.45
N VAL A 5 37.90 43.04 31.96
CA VAL A 5 36.94 43.00 30.85
C VAL A 5 35.54 42.78 31.42
N ALA A 6 34.63 43.63 30.96
CA ALA A 6 33.27 43.78 31.44
C ALA A 6 32.37 42.59 31.12
N LEU A 7 31.54 42.20 32.10
CA LEU A 7 30.33 41.41 31.91
C LEU A 7 29.35 42.23 31.07
N ARG A 8 29.09 41.77 29.84
CA ARG A 8 27.93 42.21 29.06
C ARG A 8 26.81 41.20 29.22
N ASP A 9 25.69 41.77 29.66
CA ASP A 9 24.35 41.22 29.78
C ASP A 9 23.83 40.84 28.38
N CYS A 10 23.67 39.53 28.12
CA CYS A 10 23.02 39.00 26.93
C CYS A 10 21.71 38.33 27.35
N ARG A 11 20.66 39.14 27.50
CA ARG A 11 19.28 38.69 27.34
C ARG A 11 19.03 38.42 25.86
N GLU A 12 19.14 37.16 25.45
CA GLU A 12 18.61 36.70 24.17
C GLU A 12 17.41 35.79 24.36
N ARG A 13 16.51 35.90 23.39
CA ARG A 13 15.10 35.54 23.42
C ARG A 13 14.95 34.04 23.27
N VAL A 14 14.13 33.45 24.14
CA VAL A 14 13.59 32.09 23.95
C VAL A 14 12.56 32.13 22.82
N PRO A 15 12.71 31.36 21.73
CA PRO A 15 11.62 31.14 20.80
C PRO A 15 10.59 30.20 21.44
N GLN A 16 9.37 30.68 21.62
CA GLN A 16 8.23 29.84 21.96
C GLN A 16 7.89 28.96 20.75
N GLY A 17 8.15 27.66 20.85
CA GLY A 17 7.66 26.65 19.92
C GLY A 17 6.21 26.25 20.25
N PRO A 18 5.40 25.84 19.26
CA PRO A 18 3.97 25.61 19.43
C PRO A 18 3.72 24.14 19.79
N TYR A 19 3.88 23.75 21.05
CA TYR A 19 3.33 22.48 21.55
C TYR A 19 2.81 22.67 22.97
N GLY A 20 1.58 23.17 23.07
CA GLY A 20 0.78 23.10 24.28
C GLY A 20 0.32 21.67 24.49
N TRP A 21 0.92 20.97 25.44
CA TRP A 21 0.40 19.72 25.97
C TRP A 21 -0.68 20.06 26.98
N ASP A 22 -1.94 20.00 26.55
CA ASP A 22 -3.08 20.09 27.45
C ASP A 22 -3.22 18.76 28.21
N LYS A 23 -3.00 18.84 29.52
CA LYS A 23 -3.33 17.78 30.48
C LYS A 23 -4.78 18.01 30.90
N SER A 24 -5.71 17.38 30.19
CA SER A 24 -7.09 17.21 30.65
C SER A 24 -7.40 15.74 30.89
N LEU A 25 -7.47 15.40 32.17
CA LEU A 25 -7.85 14.12 32.73
C LEU A 25 -9.24 13.67 32.26
N ARG A 26 -9.34 12.36 32.00
CA ARG A 26 -10.56 11.60 31.73
C ARG A 26 -11.53 11.72 32.91
N SER A 27 -12.71 12.29 32.68
CA SER A 27 -13.91 12.01 33.46
C SER A 27 -14.77 11.02 32.67
N VAL A 28 -14.98 9.84 33.27
CA VAL A 28 -15.86 8.79 32.75
C VAL A 28 -17.30 9.19 33.10
N HIS A 29 -18.10 9.51 32.09
CA HIS A 29 -19.56 9.58 32.23
C HIS A 29 -20.21 8.48 31.39
N VAL A 30 -20.86 7.57 32.11
CA VAL A 30 -21.81 6.57 31.63
C VAL A 30 -22.99 7.30 30.98
N VAL A 31 -23.23 7.04 29.70
CA VAL A 31 -24.45 7.51 29.01
C VAL A 31 -25.42 6.34 28.88
N SER A 32 -26.53 6.49 29.58
CA SER A 32 -27.73 5.66 29.56
C SER A 32 -28.56 5.97 28.31
N SER A 33 -29.02 4.93 27.62
CA SER A 33 -29.96 4.99 26.51
C SER A 33 -31.30 5.57 26.95
N LYS A 34 -31.77 6.60 26.26
CA LYS A 34 -33.19 6.92 26.16
C LYS A 34 -33.56 7.35 24.75
N ASP A 35 -34.62 6.70 24.29
CA ASP A 35 -35.37 6.94 23.07
C ASP A 35 -35.82 8.40 22.93
N GLN A 36 -35.72 8.93 21.71
CA GLN A 36 -36.58 10.01 21.28
C GLN A 36 -36.83 9.91 19.77
N GLN A 37 -38.02 9.39 19.44
CA GLN A 37 -38.70 9.60 18.16
C GLN A 37 -38.84 11.10 17.90
N ILE A 38 -38.41 11.55 16.72
CA ILE A 38 -38.83 12.83 16.14
C ILE A 38 -39.35 12.55 14.73
N ASP A 39 -40.58 13.00 14.51
CA ASP A 39 -41.33 13.02 13.26
C ASP A 39 -40.58 13.76 12.15
N GLU A 40 -40.39 13.09 11.01
CA GLU A 40 -40.13 13.74 9.72
C GLU A 40 -41.33 13.55 8.79
N ASN A 41 -42.07 14.65 8.56
CA ASN A 41 -43.19 14.69 7.63
C ASN A 41 -43.11 16.01 6.84
N HIS A 42 -42.66 15.95 5.58
CA HIS A 42 -43.16 16.70 4.40
C HIS A 42 -42.07 17.00 3.36
N ILE A 43 -41.76 16.04 2.47
CA ILE A 43 -41.50 16.31 1.04
C ILE A 43 -42.03 15.10 0.25
N ARG A 44 -43.05 15.28 -0.60
CA ARG A 44 -43.62 14.22 -1.45
C ARG A 44 -42.74 14.02 -2.69
N PRO A 45 -42.34 12.78 -3.05
CA PRO A 45 -41.82 12.48 -4.38
C PRO A 45 -42.97 12.17 -5.35
N ILE A 46 -42.84 12.67 -6.57
CA ILE A 46 -43.67 12.32 -7.73
C ILE A 46 -43.50 10.82 -8.02
N GLY A 47 -44.62 10.10 -8.13
CA GLY A 47 -44.67 8.65 -8.22
C GLY A 47 -43.98 8.10 -9.47
N VAL A 48 -42.93 7.31 -9.27
CA VAL A 48 -42.31 6.47 -10.29
C VAL A 48 -43.07 5.14 -10.35
N LEU A 49 -43.71 4.88 -11.49
CA LEU A 49 -44.32 3.59 -11.83
C LEU A 49 -43.24 2.49 -11.88
N LYS A 50 -43.13 1.70 -10.81
CA LYS A 50 -42.35 0.46 -10.79
C LYS A 50 -43.09 -0.61 -11.61
N ARG A 51 -42.58 -0.96 -12.80
CA ARG A 51 -42.90 -2.24 -13.44
C ARG A 51 -42.10 -3.35 -12.76
N GLN A 52 -42.78 -4.44 -12.37
CA GLN A 52 -42.15 -5.65 -11.87
C GLN A 52 -41.42 -6.39 -13.01
N PRO A 53 -40.24 -7.00 -12.77
CA PRO A 53 -39.61 -7.87 -13.76
C PRO A 53 -40.19 -9.29 -13.67
N THR A 54 -40.68 -9.78 -14.80
CA THR A 54 -41.04 -11.18 -15.02
C THR A 54 -39.77 -12.03 -15.14
N LEU A 55 -39.76 -13.14 -14.41
CA LEU A 55 -38.76 -14.21 -14.42
C LEU A 55 -38.81 -15.05 -15.71
N GLY A 56 -37.65 -15.53 -16.15
CA GLY A 56 -37.46 -16.55 -17.19
C GLY A 56 -36.50 -16.05 -18.28
N GLY A 57 -35.48 -16.77 -18.74
CA GLY A 57 -34.98 -18.12 -18.46
C GLY A 57 -33.58 -18.24 -19.09
N GLU A 58 -32.83 -19.25 -18.66
CA GLU A 58 -31.47 -19.55 -19.13
C GLU A 58 -31.47 -20.28 -20.49
N GLY A 59 -30.44 -20.02 -21.30
CA GLY A 59 -30.04 -20.68 -22.55
C GLY A 59 -28.97 -19.79 -23.21
N ASP A 60 -27.69 -20.11 -23.16
CA ASP A 60 -26.91 -21.16 -23.85
C ASP A 60 -26.71 -20.93 -25.36
N ASP A 61 -25.42 -20.85 -25.69
CA ASP A 61 -24.64 -20.97 -26.94
C ASP A 61 -25.04 -20.26 -28.26
N GLY A 62 -24.01 -19.83 -29.00
CA GLY A 62 -23.98 -19.95 -30.46
C GLY A 62 -23.86 -18.69 -31.32
N SER A 63 -22.66 -18.49 -31.89
CA SER A 63 -22.42 -18.17 -33.32
C SER A 63 -22.94 -16.83 -33.90
N GLU A 64 -22.02 -15.88 -34.08
CA GLU A 64 -22.18 -14.74 -34.99
C GLU A 64 -22.05 -15.20 -36.46
N GLY A 65 -23.20 -15.27 -37.15
CA GLY A 65 -23.28 -15.29 -38.61
C GLY A 65 -23.90 -13.98 -39.09
N GLU A 66 -23.17 -13.27 -39.95
CA GLU A 66 -23.66 -12.12 -40.71
C GLU A 66 -24.60 -12.63 -41.81
N GLU A 67 -25.91 -12.31 -41.74
CA GLU A 67 -26.79 -12.34 -42.90
C GLU A 67 -27.71 -11.10 -42.86
N ASP A 68 -27.49 -10.22 -43.84
CA ASP A 68 -28.46 -9.27 -44.36
C ASP A 68 -29.59 -10.08 -45.01
N ASP A 69 -30.83 -9.93 -44.56
CA ASP A 69 -32.02 -10.18 -45.40
C ASP A 69 -33.21 -9.37 -44.85
N ASP A 70 -33.61 -8.39 -45.66
CA ASP A 70 -34.85 -7.63 -45.57
C ASP A 70 -35.99 -8.53 -46.08
N ASP A 71 -36.77 -9.15 -45.21
CA ASP A 71 -38.08 -9.72 -45.57
C ASP A 71 -39.14 -9.31 -44.53
N ASP A 72 -39.97 -8.35 -44.94
CA ASP A 72 -41.14 -7.84 -44.23
C ASP A 72 -42.26 -8.90 -44.21
N GLU A 73 -42.25 -9.81 -43.23
CA GLU A 73 -43.48 -10.51 -42.83
C GLU A 73 -44.39 -9.57 -42.04
N GLU A 74 -45.41 -9.02 -42.70
CA GLU A 74 -46.55 -8.34 -42.10
C GLU A 74 -47.39 -9.33 -41.25
N GLY A 75 -46.88 -9.70 -40.08
CA GLY A 75 -47.68 -10.34 -39.04
C GLY A 75 -48.67 -9.33 -38.47
N GLU A 76 -49.97 -9.66 -38.47
CA GLU A 76 -51.06 -8.93 -37.79
C GLU A 76 -50.79 -8.86 -36.28
N GLY A 77 -49.88 -7.95 -35.90
CA GLY A 77 -49.47 -7.71 -34.53
C GLY A 77 -50.50 -6.84 -33.83
N THR A 78 -51.12 -7.40 -32.80
CA THR A 78 -51.85 -6.70 -31.73
C THR A 78 -51.21 -5.32 -31.47
N PHE A 79 -51.85 -4.26 -31.94
CA PHE A 79 -51.42 -2.87 -31.75
C PHE A 79 -51.48 -2.52 -30.27
N LEU A 80 -50.39 -2.76 -29.54
CA LEU A 80 -50.24 -2.25 -28.18
C LEU A 80 -50.22 -0.72 -28.26
N HIS A 81 -51.24 -0.10 -27.67
CA HIS A 81 -51.41 1.35 -27.63
C HIS A 81 -50.22 2.00 -26.91
N VAL A 82 -49.22 2.47 -27.68
CA VAL A 82 -48.09 3.27 -27.17
C VAL A 82 -48.65 4.51 -26.49
N SER A 83 -48.27 4.74 -25.24
CA SER A 83 -48.81 5.85 -24.46
C SER A 83 -48.38 7.20 -25.05
N SER A 84 -49.16 8.26 -24.80
CA SER A 84 -48.80 9.61 -25.25
C SER A 84 -47.45 10.08 -24.68
N GLU A 85 -47.07 9.58 -23.50
CA GLU A 85 -45.78 9.88 -22.87
C GLU A 85 -44.63 9.18 -23.58
N GLU A 86 -44.78 7.91 -23.94
CA GLU A 86 -43.78 7.16 -24.71
C GLU A 86 -43.52 7.82 -26.07
N ARG A 87 -44.56 8.35 -26.74
CA ARG A 87 -44.41 9.12 -27.98
C ARG A 87 -43.60 10.40 -27.77
N LYS A 88 -43.82 11.10 -26.66
CA LYS A 88 -43.08 12.32 -26.30
C LYS A 88 -41.60 12.02 -26.04
N LEU A 89 -41.31 10.95 -25.29
CA LEU A 89 -39.93 10.52 -25.02
C LEU A 89 -39.20 10.11 -26.31
N ARG A 90 -39.89 9.39 -27.22
CA ARG A 90 -39.39 9.05 -28.57
C ARG A 90 -39.04 10.29 -29.38
N ASP A 91 -39.91 11.29 -29.38
CA ASP A 91 -39.69 12.53 -30.11
C ASP A 91 -38.47 13.30 -29.57
N ILE A 92 -38.33 13.40 -28.24
CA ILE A 92 -37.17 14.00 -27.59
C ILE A 92 -35.88 13.27 -27.99
N THR A 93 -35.85 11.93 -27.89
CA THR A 93 -34.68 11.12 -28.29
C THR A 93 -34.34 11.29 -29.77
N ARG A 94 -35.35 11.36 -30.65
CA ARG A 94 -35.14 11.63 -32.07
C ARG A 94 -34.48 13.00 -32.27
N ARG A 95 -35.01 14.05 -31.65
CA ARG A 95 -34.44 15.40 -31.73
C ARG A 95 -33.03 15.47 -31.14
N HIS A 96 -32.74 14.79 -30.03
CA HIS A 96 -31.37 14.67 -29.50
C HIS A 96 -30.42 14.04 -30.51
N ARG A 97 -30.84 12.94 -31.15
CA ARG A 97 -30.05 12.26 -32.19
C ARG A 97 -29.81 13.18 -33.39
N ASP A 98 -30.81 13.93 -33.81
CA ASP A 98 -30.69 14.87 -34.93
C ASP A 98 -29.77 16.04 -34.61
N ILE A 99 -29.82 16.58 -33.39
CA ILE A 99 -28.87 17.59 -32.90
C ILE A 99 -27.45 17.02 -32.93
N CYS A 100 -27.24 15.80 -32.41
CA CYS A 100 -25.92 15.16 -32.44
C CYS A 100 -25.44 14.92 -33.88
N LYS A 101 -26.29 14.44 -34.78
CA LYS A 101 -25.94 14.21 -36.20
C LYS A 101 -25.54 15.51 -36.91
N LYS A 102 -26.34 16.58 -36.75
CA LYS A 102 -26.03 17.91 -37.29
C LYS A 102 -24.67 18.40 -36.78
N TYR A 103 -24.39 18.18 -35.50
CA TYR A 103 -23.12 18.57 -34.89
C TYR A 103 -21.94 17.73 -35.42
N VAL A 104 -22.10 16.42 -35.59
CA VAL A 104 -21.01 15.55 -36.07
C VAL A 104 -20.57 15.89 -37.50
N GLN A 105 -21.47 16.41 -38.33
CA GLN A 105 -21.20 16.78 -39.73
C GLN A 105 -20.37 18.07 -39.88
N ILE A 106 -20.38 18.95 -38.88
CA ILE A 106 -19.65 20.22 -38.95
C ILE A 106 -18.15 19.97 -38.67
N LYS A 107 -17.32 20.09 -39.72
CA LYS A 107 -15.85 19.98 -39.63
C LYS A 107 -15.28 21.22 -38.92
N SER A 108 -14.78 21.07 -37.68
CA SER A 108 -14.38 22.24 -36.88
C SER A 108 -12.88 22.55 -36.84
N LYS A 109 -12.51 23.72 -37.36
CA LYS A 109 -11.39 24.56 -36.88
C LYS A 109 -11.88 25.72 -35.97
N ALA A 110 -13.15 25.71 -35.56
CA ALA A 110 -13.76 26.80 -34.80
C ALA A 110 -13.15 26.94 -33.40
N LYS A 111 -12.96 28.19 -32.95
CA LYS A 111 -12.42 28.51 -31.61
C LYS A 111 -13.52 28.72 -30.56
N SER A 112 -14.74 29.04 -30.98
CA SER A 112 -15.90 29.23 -30.10
C SER A 112 -17.13 28.47 -30.61
N VAL A 113 -18.15 28.33 -29.76
CA VAL A 113 -19.43 27.69 -30.13
C VAL A 113 -20.16 28.55 -31.16
N GLU A 114 -20.17 29.86 -31.00
CA GLU A 114 -20.82 30.79 -31.93
C GLU A 114 -20.20 30.69 -33.32
N GLN A 115 -18.86 30.66 -33.41
CA GLN A 115 -18.16 30.42 -34.67
C GLN A 115 -18.50 29.04 -35.26
N TYR A 116 -18.72 28.04 -34.40
CA TYR A 116 -19.11 26.70 -34.82
C TYR A 116 -20.48 26.67 -35.50
N PHE A 117 -21.41 27.52 -35.07
CA PHE A 117 -22.74 27.68 -35.66
C PHE A 117 -22.79 28.72 -36.79
N GLY A 118 -21.67 29.34 -37.16
CA GLY A 118 -21.63 30.37 -38.21
C GLY A 118 -22.03 31.77 -37.75
N GLY A 119 -22.04 32.01 -36.44
CA GLY A 119 -22.34 33.30 -35.82
C GLY A 119 -23.17 33.15 -34.53
N PRO A 120 -23.12 34.16 -33.64
CA PRO A 120 -23.92 34.17 -32.41
C PRO A 120 -25.43 34.13 -32.70
N GLU A 121 -25.89 34.70 -33.81
CA GLU A 121 -27.30 34.75 -34.20
C GLU A 121 -27.84 33.37 -34.55
N VAL A 122 -27.05 32.57 -35.28
CA VAL A 122 -27.41 31.20 -35.64
C VAL A 122 -27.41 30.32 -34.40
N PHE A 123 -26.47 30.56 -33.48
CA PHE A 123 -26.42 29.85 -32.22
C PHE A 123 -27.62 30.18 -31.31
N HIS A 124 -28.00 31.45 -31.20
CA HIS A 124 -29.22 31.85 -30.49
C HIS A 124 -30.47 31.21 -31.07
N ARG A 125 -30.62 31.24 -32.40
CA ARG A 125 -31.73 30.56 -33.06
C ARG A 125 -31.74 29.06 -32.76
N PHE A 126 -30.58 28.41 -32.75
CA PHE A 126 -30.47 27.01 -32.37
C PHE A 126 -30.94 26.76 -30.93
N LEU A 127 -30.58 27.64 -29.98
CA LEU A 127 -31.04 27.54 -28.59
C LEU A 127 -32.55 27.79 -28.47
N GLU A 128 -33.11 28.73 -29.22
CA GLU A 128 -34.56 28.99 -29.26
C GLU A 128 -35.34 27.81 -29.85
N GLU A 129 -34.86 27.24 -30.97
CA GLU A 129 -35.51 26.12 -31.65
C GLU A 129 -35.47 24.82 -30.84
N ASN A 130 -34.49 24.65 -29.96
CA ASN A 130 -34.24 23.38 -29.25
C ASN A 130 -34.28 23.52 -27.72
N GLY A 131 -34.58 24.70 -27.18
CA GLY A 131 -34.52 24.96 -25.74
C GLY A 131 -35.39 24.02 -24.92
N ASP A 132 -36.51 23.57 -25.48
CA ASP A 132 -37.42 22.58 -24.89
C ASP A 132 -36.80 21.19 -24.75
N VAL A 133 -35.86 20.82 -25.62
CA VAL A 133 -35.20 19.50 -25.60
C VAL A 133 -33.82 19.49 -24.94
N LEU A 134 -33.15 20.65 -24.78
CA LEU A 134 -31.78 20.69 -24.23
C LEU A 134 -31.68 20.10 -22.82
N GLY A 135 -32.66 20.40 -21.95
CA GLY A 135 -32.76 19.86 -20.59
C GLY A 135 -33.71 18.68 -20.45
N ALA A 136 -34.35 18.25 -21.54
CA ALA A 136 -35.35 17.19 -21.49
C ALA A 136 -34.70 15.80 -21.47
N VAL A 137 -35.47 14.85 -20.96
CA VAL A 137 -35.11 13.44 -20.89
C VAL A 137 -35.86 12.68 -21.97
N GLY A 138 -35.14 11.96 -22.80
CA GLY A 138 -35.70 11.09 -23.83
C GLY A 138 -36.04 9.70 -23.32
N GLU A 139 -36.22 8.76 -24.25
CA GLU A 139 -36.26 7.34 -23.96
C GLU A 139 -35.04 6.91 -23.15
N LYS A 140 -35.22 5.88 -22.31
CA LYS A 140 -34.17 5.34 -21.45
C LYS A 140 -33.66 6.29 -20.36
N GLY A 141 -34.31 7.44 -20.18
CA GLY A 141 -33.87 8.41 -19.17
C GLY A 141 -32.68 9.24 -19.65
N GLU A 142 -32.39 9.27 -20.95
CA GLU A 142 -31.18 9.89 -21.47
C GLU A 142 -31.39 11.35 -21.84
N THR A 143 -30.45 12.20 -21.45
CA THR A 143 -30.39 13.60 -21.90
C THR A 143 -29.58 13.74 -23.16
N LEU A 144 -29.64 14.92 -23.78
CA LEU A 144 -28.76 15.30 -24.89
C LEU A 144 -27.27 15.07 -24.56
N LEU A 145 -26.88 15.27 -23.30
CA LEU A 145 -25.51 15.06 -22.83
C LEU A 145 -25.09 13.58 -22.88
N HIS A 146 -26.00 12.63 -22.60
CA HIS A 146 -25.76 11.19 -22.73
C HIS A 146 -25.55 10.80 -24.20
N HIS A 147 -26.26 11.45 -25.13
CA HIS A 147 -26.04 11.23 -26.56
C HIS A 147 -24.68 11.76 -27.01
N PHE A 148 -24.26 12.94 -26.54
CA PHE A 148 -22.91 13.47 -26.82
C PHE A 148 -21.79 12.64 -26.20
N ALA A 149 -22.01 12.06 -25.02
CA ALA A 149 -21.04 11.17 -24.38
C ALA A 149 -20.63 10.02 -25.31
N ARG A 150 -21.57 9.51 -26.12
CA ARG A 150 -21.33 8.44 -27.11
C ARG A 150 -20.63 8.89 -28.38
N GLN A 151 -20.57 10.19 -28.64
CA GLN A 151 -20.07 10.76 -29.89
C GLN A 151 -18.68 11.35 -29.67
N ARG A 152 -17.66 10.92 -30.42
CA ARG A 152 -16.27 11.44 -30.28
C ARG A 152 -16.08 12.94 -30.59
N LYS A 153 -17.16 13.63 -31.00
CA LYS A 153 -17.19 15.07 -31.35
C LYS A 153 -18.20 15.76 -30.43
N GLY A 154 -18.08 17.07 -30.27
CA GLY A 154 -19.01 17.80 -29.38
C GLY A 154 -18.39 18.78 -28.41
N GLN A 155 -17.06 18.85 -28.29
CA GLN A 155 -16.41 19.41 -27.11
C GLN A 155 -16.87 20.83 -26.75
N LEU A 156 -17.02 21.72 -27.74
CA LEU A 156 -17.42 23.10 -27.51
C LEU A 156 -18.87 23.18 -27.01
N LEU A 157 -19.79 22.45 -27.64
CA LEU A 157 -21.18 22.40 -27.21
C LEU A 157 -21.34 21.71 -25.85
N VAL A 158 -20.57 20.65 -25.57
CA VAL A 158 -20.54 20.01 -24.25
C VAL A 158 -20.14 21.01 -23.17
N ARG A 159 -19.09 21.82 -23.40
CA ARG A 159 -18.70 22.88 -22.45
C ARG A 159 -19.81 23.90 -22.25
N HIS A 160 -20.49 24.30 -23.33
CA HIS A 160 -21.60 25.24 -23.24
C HIS A 160 -22.80 24.65 -22.48
N LEU A 161 -23.18 23.41 -22.78
CA LEU A 161 -24.28 22.72 -22.11
C LEU A 161 -23.98 22.55 -20.62
N VAL A 162 -22.80 22.06 -20.25
CA VAL A 162 -22.42 21.91 -18.83
C VAL A 162 -22.30 23.26 -18.12
N GLY A 163 -21.89 24.32 -18.83
CA GLY A 163 -21.80 25.66 -18.26
C GLY A 163 -23.15 26.32 -17.99
N ASN A 164 -24.16 26.06 -18.81
CA ASN A 164 -25.51 26.65 -18.69
C ASN A 164 -26.51 25.73 -17.97
N PHE A 165 -26.29 24.42 -18.02
CA PHE A 165 -27.16 23.37 -17.48
C PHE A 165 -26.33 22.35 -16.67
N PRO A 166 -25.71 22.77 -15.54
CA PRO A 166 -24.83 21.91 -14.74
C PRO A 166 -25.53 20.64 -14.22
N GLU A 167 -26.84 20.69 -14.00
CA GLU A 167 -27.67 19.58 -13.55
C GLU A 167 -27.66 18.38 -14.51
N LEU A 168 -27.43 18.61 -15.80
CA LEU A 168 -27.39 17.54 -16.81
C LEU A 168 -26.22 16.59 -16.62
N VAL A 169 -25.15 17.03 -15.94
CA VAL A 169 -23.99 16.19 -15.60
C VAL A 169 -24.33 15.16 -14.54
N HIS A 170 -25.27 15.49 -13.65
CA HIS A 170 -25.69 14.67 -12.51
C HIS A 170 -26.86 13.76 -12.84
N GLN A 171 -27.54 14.04 -13.95
CA GLN A 171 -28.69 13.26 -14.36
C GLN A 171 -28.29 11.83 -14.76
N LYS A 172 -28.97 10.85 -14.16
CA LYS A 172 -28.79 9.43 -14.42
C LYS A 172 -29.86 8.95 -15.39
N ASN A 173 -29.47 8.10 -16.34
CA ASN A 173 -30.41 7.36 -17.17
C ASN A 173 -31.08 6.22 -16.35
N TRP A 174 -32.00 5.46 -16.97
CA TRP A 174 -32.72 4.37 -16.29
C TRP A 174 -31.79 3.25 -15.79
N ASN A 175 -30.56 3.16 -16.32
CA ASN A 175 -29.54 2.23 -15.89
C ASN A 175 -28.65 2.79 -14.75
N GLY A 176 -28.92 4.02 -14.28
CA GLY A 176 -28.17 4.68 -13.21
C GLY A 176 -26.85 5.34 -13.66
N TYR A 177 -26.57 5.42 -14.96
CA TYR A 177 -25.36 6.05 -15.48
C TYR A 177 -25.60 7.51 -15.80
N THR A 178 -24.67 8.38 -15.42
CA THR A 178 -24.63 9.75 -15.93
C THR A 178 -23.90 9.81 -17.28
N ALA A 179 -24.05 10.91 -18.00
CA ALA A 179 -23.34 11.14 -19.25
C ALA A 179 -21.79 10.95 -19.14
N PRO A 180 -21.09 11.46 -18.09
CA PRO A 180 -19.69 11.12 -17.85
C PRO A 180 -19.39 9.62 -17.78
N HIS A 181 -20.24 8.82 -17.12
CA HIS A 181 -20.05 7.38 -17.04
C HIS A 181 -20.15 6.73 -18.42
N ILE A 182 -21.17 7.10 -19.21
CA ILE A 182 -21.32 6.61 -20.59
C ILE A 182 -20.08 6.94 -21.43
N ALA A 183 -19.52 8.14 -21.28
CA ALA A 183 -18.33 8.55 -22.01
C ALA A 183 -17.09 7.68 -21.69
N GLY A 184 -17.01 7.12 -20.48
CA GLY A 184 -15.87 6.31 -20.02
C GLY A 184 -15.99 4.80 -20.26
N VAL A 185 -17.22 4.25 -20.35
CA VAL A 185 -17.46 2.80 -20.49
C VAL A 185 -17.24 2.29 -21.92
N GLN A 186 -17.44 3.14 -22.94
CA GLN A 186 -17.41 2.67 -24.33
C GLN A 186 -16.00 2.27 -24.79
N ASP A 187 -15.92 1.31 -25.74
CA ASP A 187 -14.70 0.84 -26.42
C ASP A 187 -13.83 1.94 -27.02
N THR A 188 -14.40 3.14 -27.15
CA THR A 188 -13.76 4.28 -27.77
C THR A 188 -13.52 5.46 -26.85
N CYS A 189 -13.73 5.28 -25.54
CA CYS A 189 -13.80 6.28 -24.48
C CYS A 189 -13.66 7.73 -24.99
N ASN A 190 -14.72 8.51 -24.85
CA ASN A 190 -14.76 9.88 -25.34
C ASN A 190 -13.94 10.82 -24.45
N GLN A 191 -12.61 10.77 -24.61
CA GLN A 191 -11.70 11.50 -23.75
C GLN A 191 -11.93 13.01 -23.84
N GLN A 192 -12.29 13.51 -25.03
CA GLN A 192 -12.54 14.94 -25.23
C GLN A 192 -13.75 15.43 -24.45
N PHE A 193 -14.77 14.58 -24.28
CA PHE A 193 -15.95 14.85 -23.48
C PHE A 193 -15.61 14.88 -21.99
N ILE A 194 -14.89 13.89 -21.47
CA ILE A 194 -14.45 13.89 -20.07
C ILE A 194 -13.54 15.09 -19.80
N LYS A 195 -12.60 15.40 -20.71
CA LYS A 195 -11.77 16.61 -20.66
C LYS A 195 -12.57 17.90 -20.71
N ALA A 196 -13.72 17.91 -21.38
CA ALA A 196 -14.62 19.06 -21.39
C ALA A 196 -15.22 19.27 -20.00
N ILE A 197 -15.78 18.21 -19.42
CA ILE A 197 -16.41 18.24 -18.09
C ILE A 197 -15.40 18.61 -17.00
N LEU A 198 -14.21 18.00 -17.02
CA LEU A 198 -13.16 18.27 -16.02
C LEU A 198 -12.61 19.71 -16.08
N LYS A 199 -12.88 20.46 -17.16
CA LYS A 199 -12.53 21.89 -17.29
C LYS A 199 -13.65 22.83 -16.81
N THR A 200 -14.79 22.29 -16.39
CA THR A 200 -15.92 23.09 -15.88
C THR A 200 -15.90 23.14 -14.35
N ARG A 201 -16.74 24.00 -13.77
CA ARG A 201 -16.92 24.09 -12.31
C ARG A 201 -17.48 22.80 -11.71
N GLU A 202 -18.20 22.01 -12.51
CA GLU A 202 -18.82 20.73 -12.12
C GLU A 202 -17.85 19.54 -12.08
N LYS A 203 -16.54 19.76 -12.26
CA LYS A 203 -15.54 18.69 -12.33
C LYS A 203 -15.52 17.76 -11.11
N ILE A 204 -15.66 18.31 -9.90
CA ILE A 204 -15.60 17.52 -8.65
C ILE A 204 -16.91 16.76 -8.41
N PRO A 205 -18.10 17.39 -8.44
CA PRO A 205 -19.36 16.67 -8.29
C PRO A 205 -19.54 15.55 -9.34
N ALA A 206 -19.11 15.78 -10.58
CA ALA A 206 -19.16 14.76 -11.64
C ALA A 206 -18.34 13.50 -11.32
N LEU A 207 -17.22 13.65 -10.60
CA LEU A 207 -16.38 12.52 -10.19
C LEU A 207 -17.00 11.70 -9.06
N HIS A 208 -17.81 12.32 -8.20
CA HIS A 208 -18.44 11.66 -7.04
C HIS A 208 -19.70 10.88 -7.39
N GLN A 209 -20.34 11.18 -8.53
CA GLN A 209 -21.57 10.50 -8.90
C GLN A 209 -21.34 9.00 -9.00
N GLU A 210 -22.07 8.25 -8.19
CA GLU A 210 -21.98 6.79 -8.17
C GLU A 210 -23.00 6.17 -9.12
N CYS A 211 -22.59 5.12 -9.82
CA CYS A 211 -23.47 4.22 -10.55
C CYS A 211 -23.30 2.79 -10.03
N GLY A 212 -24.04 1.84 -10.60
CA GLY A 212 -23.91 0.43 -10.21
C GLY A 212 -22.50 -0.13 -10.38
N ASN A 213 -21.59 0.52 -11.10
CA ASN A 213 -20.20 0.08 -11.27
C ASN A 213 -19.20 1.01 -10.56
N GLY A 214 -19.64 1.67 -9.49
CA GLY A 214 -18.84 2.67 -8.76
C GLY A 214 -18.96 4.06 -9.37
N ASN A 215 -18.06 4.95 -8.98
CA ASN A 215 -18.00 6.32 -9.48
C ASN A 215 -17.24 6.47 -10.82
N LEU A 216 -17.23 7.67 -11.39
CA LEU A 216 -16.53 7.96 -12.64
C LEU A 216 -15.02 7.62 -12.57
N LEU A 217 -14.39 7.73 -11.40
CA LEU A 217 -12.98 7.41 -11.22
C LEU A 217 -12.70 5.91 -11.42
N HIS A 218 -13.60 5.02 -10.99
CA HIS A 218 -13.49 3.58 -11.29
C HIS A 218 -13.39 3.36 -12.80
N ILE A 219 -14.29 3.98 -13.57
CA ILE A 219 -14.33 3.84 -15.03
C ILE A 219 -13.07 4.41 -15.68
N ILE A 220 -12.62 5.60 -15.24
CA ILE A 220 -11.40 6.24 -15.78
C ILE A 220 -10.17 5.33 -15.58
N LEU A 221 -10.05 4.72 -14.39
CA LEU A 221 -8.94 3.84 -14.04
C LEU A 221 -9.06 2.45 -14.69
N GLN A 222 -10.28 1.94 -14.86
CA GLN A 222 -10.55 0.68 -15.55
C GLN A 222 -10.21 0.77 -17.05
N SER A 223 -10.54 1.90 -17.67
CA SER A 223 -10.33 2.13 -19.11
C SER A 223 -8.93 2.68 -19.44
N MET A 224 -7.99 2.75 -18.47
CA MET A 224 -6.61 3.26 -18.64
C MET A 224 -6.53 4.62 -19.36
N LEU A 225 -7.45 5.53 -19.09
CA LEU A 225 -7.53 6.74 -19.90
C LEU A 225 -6.31 7.65 -19.66
N PRO A 226 -5.70 8.25 -20.70
CA PRO A 226 -4.68 9.30 -20.57
C PRO A 226 -5.27 10.63 -20.05
N ILE A 227 -6.37 10.53 -19.30
CA ILE A 227 -7.09 11.56 -18.58
C ILE A 227 -6.76 11.47 -17.09
N VAL A 228 -6.13 10.38 -16.61
CA VAL A 228 -5.67 10.29 -15.22
C VAL A 228 -4.82 11.50 -14.82
N GLU A 229 -3.96 11.98 -15.73
CA GLU A 229 -3.18 13.20 -15.50
C GLU A 229 -4.06 14.47 -15.41
N ILE A 230 -5.17 14.49 -16.14
CA ILE A 230 -6.11 15.63 -16.12
C ILE A 230 -6.94 15.59 -14.84
N VAL A 231 -7.34 14.41 -14.37
CA VAL A 231 -7.98 14.24 -13.05
C VAL A 231 -7.00 14.66 -11.95
N HIS A 232 -5.75 14.23 -12.03
CA HIS A 232 -4.69 14.62 -11.12
C HIS A 232 -4.50 16.14 -11.08
N ASN A 233 -4.40 16.80 -12.23
CA ASN A 233 -4.29 18.26 -12.31
C ASN A 233 -5.55 18.96 -11.79
N ALA A 234 -6.73 18.44 -12.12
CA ALA A 234 -8.01 18.98 -11.65
C ALA A 234 -8.14 18.93 -10.13
N LEU A 235 -7.63 17.87 -9.48
CA LEU A 235 -7.58 17.73 -8.03
C LEU A 235 -6.50 18.61 -7.38
N LYS A 236 -5.35 18.78 -8.04
CA LYS A 236 -4.29 19.70 -7.58
C LYS A 236 -4.69 21.18 -7.62
N GLU A 237 -5.59 21.55 -8.53
CA GLU A 237 -6.16 22.91 -8.59
C GLU A 237 -7.06 23.24 -7.38
N VAL A 238 -7.43 22.26 -6.55
CA VAL A 238 -8.17 22.53 -5.31
C VAL A 238 -7.20 23.12 -4.28
N SER A 239 -7.25 24.46 -4.13
CA SER A 239 -6.32 25.23 -3.29
C SER A 239 -6.36 24.83 -1.81
N ASP A 240 -7.54 24.51 -1.28
CA ASP A 240 -7.69 24.09 0.11
C ASP A 240 -7.31 22.61 0.27
N ALA A 241 -6.29 22.35 1.09
CA ALA A 241 -5.81 21.01 1.36
C ALA A 241 -6.83 20.15 2.10
N GLN A 242 -7.64 20.75 2.99
CA GLN A 242 -8.65 20.00 3.74
C GLN A 242 -9.81 19.58 2.83
N GLN A 243 -10.31 20.50 2.00
CA GLN A 243 -11.30 20.17 0.98
C GLN A 243 -10.79 19.11 0.00
N ARG A 244 -9.53 19.22 -0.45
CA ARG A 244 -8.93 18.24 -1.36
C ARG A 244 -8.80 16.86 -0.71
N HIS A 245 -8.38 16.79 0.55
CA HIS A 245 -8.32 15.55 1.31
C HIS A 245 -9.71 14.90 1.41
N LYS A 246 -10.73 15.67 1.78
CA LYS A 246 -12.12 15.16 1.87
C LYS A 246 -12.64 14.65 0.53
N ILE A 247 -12.40 15.38 -0.56
CA ILE A 247 -12.75 14.93 -1.91
C ILE A 247 -12.08 13.60 -2.24
N LEU A 248 -10.79 13.45 -1.94
CA LEU A 248 -10.07 12.20 -2.17
C LEU A 248 -10.59 11.07 -1.28
N GLU A 249 -10.92 11.35 -0.04
CA GLU A 249 -11.56 10.40 0.88
C GLU A 249 -12.87 9.88 0.30
N ASP A 250 -13.80 10.76 -0.07
CA ASP A 250 -15.11 10.40 -0.64
C ASP A 250 -14.93 9.63 -1.96
N LEU A 251 -14.04 10.08 -2.85
CA LEU A 251 -13.79 9.43 -4.14
C LEU A 251 -13.21 8.02 -3.98
N PHE A 252 -12.26 7.82 -3.07
CA PHE A 252 -11.60 6.53 -2.86
C PHE A 252 -12.33 5.61 -1.86
N ALA A 253 -13.31 6.11 -1.12
CA ALA A 253 -14.21 5.31 -0.29
C ALA A 253 -15.37 4.69 -1.08
N CYS A 254 -15.71 5.24 -2.25
CA CYS A 254 -16.72 4.69 -3.15
C CYS A 254 -16.39 3.25 -3.56
N ARG A 255 -17.41 2.39 -3.62
CA ARG A 255 -17.28 0.95 -3.89
C ARG A 255 -18.14 0.55 -5.08
N ASP A 256 -17.59 -0.29 -5.95
CA ASP A 256 -18.35 -0.93 -7.02
C ASP A 256 -19.15 -2.15 -6.52
N LYS A 257 -19.82 -2.87 -7.44
CA LYS A 257 -20.56 -4.12 -7.15
C LYS A 257 -19.72 -5.22 -6.49
N LYS A 258 -18.41 -5.21 -6.69
CA LYS A 258 -17.46 -6.18 -6.11
C LYS A 258 -16.87 -5.68 -4.78
N GLY A 259 -17.36 -4.55 -4.28
CA GLY A 259 -16.82 -3.87 -3.12
C GLY A 259 -15.48 -3.19 -3.40
N GLN A 260 -15.01 -3.18 -4.65
CA GLN A 260 -13.71 -2.63 -5.00
C GLN A 260 -13.78 -1.11 -4.99
N THR A 261 -12.78 -0.49 -4.41
CA THR A 261 -12.57 0.97 -4.52
C THR A 261 -11.83 1.32 -5.81
N PRO A 262 -11.73 2.60 -6.21
CA PRO A 262 -10.99 2.97 -7.42
C PRO A 262 -9.52 2.52 -7.38
N LEU A 263 -8.93 2.43 -6.19
CA LEU A 263 -7.55 1.97 -6.01
C LEU A 263 -7.40 0.46 -6.29
N HIS A 264 -8.37 -0.37 -5.90
CA HIS A 264 -8.40 -1.78 -6.28
C HIS A 264 -8.50 -1.94 -7.80
N VAL A 265 -9.37 -1.14 -8.44
CA VAL A 265 -9.56 -1.16 -9.89
C VAL A 265 -8.27 -0.77 -10.59
N ALA A 266 -7.63 0.34 -10.22
CA ALA A 266 -6.37 0.78 -10.84
C ALA A 266 -5.28 -0.30 -10.80
N ILE A 267 -5.09 -0.95 -9.65
CA ILE A 267 -4.08 -2.00 -9.48
C ILE A 267 -4.43 -3.22 -10.35
N ASN A 268 -5.69 -3.65 -10.37
CA ASN A 268 -6.15 -4.73 -11.24
C ASN A 268 -5.93 -4.39 -12.72
N THR A 269 -6.16 -3.14 -13.12
CA THR A 269 -5.96 -2.70 -14.51
C THR A 269 -4.48 -2.75 -14.88
N ILE A 270 -3.58 -2.24 -14.02
CA ILE A 270 -2.13 -2.32 -14.24
C ILE A 270 -1.67 -3.78 -14.38
N ALA A 271 -2.20 -4.67 -13.53
CA ALA A 271 -1.85 -6.08 -13.50
C ALA A 271 -2.31 -6.87 -14.75
N ARG A 272 -3.51 -6.60 -15.28
CA ARG A 272 -4.11 -7.41 -16.35
C ARG A 272 -3.53 -7.16 -17.74
N HIS A 273 -2.95 -5.99 -17.98
CA HIS A 273 -2.57 -5.58 -19.33
C HIS A 273 -1.21 -6.14 -19.78
N ASN A 274 -1.16 -7.44 -20.07
CA ASN A 274 0.02 -8.08 -20.68
C ASN A 274 -0.03 -8.16 -22.22
N THR A 275 -1.10 -7.70 -22.89
CA THR A 275 -1.40 -8.12 -24.28
C THR A 275 -1.61 -7.04 -25.34
N GLY A 276 -1.27 -5.76 -25.09
CA GLY A 276 -1.32 -4.78 -26.19
C GLY A 276 -1.34 -3.29 -25.85
N LEU A 277 -1.29 -2.91 -24.57
CA LEU A 277 -1.06 -1.51 -24.23
C LEU A 277 0.40 -1.15 -24.40
N THR A 278 0.62 0.07 -24.88
CA THR A 278 1.92 0.70 -24.80
C THR A 278 2.22 0.98 -23.32
N THR A 279 3.49 0.92 -22.94
CA THR A 279 3.98 1.25 -21.60
C THR A 279 3.78 2.71 -21.11
N PRO A 280 3.45 3.76 -21.91
CA PRO A 280 3.49 5.14 -21.42
C PRO A 280 2.30 5.52 -20.52
N ASP A 281 1.22 4.74 -20.46
CA ASP A 281 0.03 5.08 -19.66
C ASP A 281 0.10 4.63 -18.19
N ILE A 282 0.98 3.68 -17.87
CA ILE A 282 1.15 3.16 -16.50
C ILE A 282 1.87 4.15 -15.58
N PRO A 283 2.98 4.80 -15.98
CA PRO A 283 3.65 5.76 -15.10
C PRO A 283 2.72 6.92 -14.64
N PRO A 284 1.87 7.53 -15.49
CA PRO A 284 0.85 8.47 -15.04
C PRO A 284 -0.10 7.90 -13.98
N MET A 285 -0.52 6.64 -14.13
CA MET A 285 -1.41 5.97 -13.18
C MET A 285 -0.74 5.71 -11.83
N ILE A 286 0.49 5.18 -11.83
CA ILE A 286 1.28 5.01 -10.60
C ILE A 286 1.52 6.35 -9.92
N ARG A 287 1.86 7.41 -10.68
CA ARG A 287 2.00 8.76 -10.10
C ARG A 287 0.71 9.26 -9.46
N PHE A 288 -0.43 9.01 -10.09
CA PHE A 288 -1.73 9.38 -9.54
C PHE A 288 -2.07 8.60 -8.27
N ILE A 289 -1.82 7.28 -8.26
CA ILE A 289 -1.99 6.44 -7.06
C ILE A 289 -1.09 6.94 -5.93
N SER A 290 0.19 7.18 -6.20
CA SER A 290 1.15 7.68 -5.21
C SER A 290 0.75 9.05 -4.65
N PHE A 291 0.21 9.93 -5.50
CA PHE A 291 -0.36 11.22 -5.09
C PHE A 291 -1.59 11.01 -4.19
N ALA A 292 -2.54 10.17 -4.61
CA ALA A 292 -3.74 9.89 -3.82
C ALA A 292 -3.40 9.32 -2.44
N LEU A 293 -2.40 8.45 -2.34
CA LEU A 293 -1.95 7.86 -1.07
C LEU A 293 -1.11 8.80 -0.22
N ALA A 294 -0.43 9.78 -0.81
CA ALA A 294 0.23 10.83 -0.04
C ALA A 294 -0.79 11.74 0.65
N GLU A 295 -1.90 12.06 -0.04
CA GLU A 295 -2.97 12.88 0.51
C GLU A 295 -3.92 12.08 1.42
N ASN A 296 -4.21 10.81 1.11
CA ASN A 296 -5.09 9.94 1.89
C ASN A 296 -4.52 8.50 2.02
N PRO A 297 -3.66 8.24 3.03
CA PRO A 297 -3.14 6.90 3.30
C PRO A 297 -4.21 5.87 3.66
N GLN A 298 -5.35 6.30 4.23
CA GLN A 298 -6.44 5.40 4.62
C GLN A 298 -7.13 4.77 3.40
N ALA A 299 -6.93 5.30 2.19
CA ALA A 299 -7.42 4.67 0.97
C ALA A 299 -6.91 3.23 0.78
N LEU A 300 -5.71 2.90 1.29
CA LEU A 300 -5.17 1.53 1.30
C LEU A 300 -5.89 0.60 2.29
N SER A 301 -6.61 1.16 3.25
CA SER A 301 -7.26 0.40 4.32
C SER A 301 -8.59 -0.22 3.92
N HIS A 302 -9.21 0.27 2.85
CA HIS A 302 -10.48 -0.26 2.37
C HIS A 302 -10.31 -1.68 1.85
N THR A 303 -11.24 -2.56 2.21
CA THR A 303 -11.26 -3.95 1.77
C THR A 303 -12.36 -4.19 0.74
N ASP A 304 -12.17 -5.01 -0.29
CA ASP A 304 -13.26 -5.45 -1.18
C ASP A 304 -14.23 -6.44 -0.51
N ASN A 305 -15.20 -6.99 -1.25
CA ASN A 305 -16.21 -7.93 -0.71
C ASN A 305 -15.64 -9.27 -0.19
N ILE A 306 -14.33 -9.52 -0.34
CA ILE A 306 -13.65 -10.71 0.20
C ILE A 306 -12.54 -10.32 1.18
N GLY A 307 -12.62 -9.11 1.75
CA GLY A 307 -11.67 -8.62 2.74
C GLY A 307 -10.30 -8.19 2.18
N ARG A 308 -10.08 -8.18 0.86
CA ARG A 308 -8.77 -7.81 0.31
C ARG A 308 -8.63 -6.30 0.23
N THR A 309 -7.52 -5.78 0.72
CA THR A 309 -7.13 -4.38 0.47
C THR A 309 -6.49 -4.20 -0.92
N PRO A 310 -6.27 -2.97 -1.42
CA PRO A 310 -5.56 -2.76 -2.68
C PRO A 310 -4.15 -3.34 -2.65
N LEU A 311 -3.49 -3.34 -1.49
CA LEU A 311 -2.19 -3.99 -1.30
C LEU A 311 -2.27 -5.51 -1.53
N HIS A 312 -3.30 -6.18 -1.00
CA HIS A 312 -3.51 -7.61 -1.26
C HIS A 312 -3.68 -7.89 -2.75
N VAL A 313 -4.45 -7.05 -3.45
CA VAL A 313 -4.65 -7.17 -4.90
C VAL A 313 -3.33 -7.00 -5.66
N ALA A 314 -2.50 -6.03 -5.28
CA ALA A 314 -1.20 -5.81 -5.93
C ALA A 314 -0.25 -6.99 -5.70
N VAL A 315 -0.12 -7.45 -4.46
CA VAL A 315 0.79 -8.57 -4.13
C VAL A 315 0.31 -9.87 -4.78
N LYS A 316 -0.99 -10.13 -4.81
CA LYS A 316 -1.55 -11.27 -5.53
C LYS A 316 -1.27 -11.18 -7.04
N ALA A 317 -1.47 -10.01 -7.64
CA ALA A 317 -1.18 -9.79 -9.06
C ALA A 317 0.30 -10.04 -9.40
N ILE A 318 1.22 -9.58 -8.54
CA ILE A 318 2.63 -9.90 -8.64
C ILE A 318 2.82 -11.42 -8.56
N GLY A 319 2.27 -12.10 -7.53
CA GLY A 319 2.37 -13.54 -7.37
C GLY A 319 1.87 -14.33 -8.58
N ASP A 320 0.67 -14.01 -9.06
CA ASP A 320 0.04 -14.63 -10.22
C ASP A 320 0.87 -14.45 -11.51
N SER A 321 1.56 -13.31 -11.68
CA SER A 321 2.40 -13.05 -12.87
C SER A 321 3.67 -13.92 -12.95
N PHE A 322 4.05 -14.56 -11.84
CA PHE A 322 5.14 -15.53 -11.78
C PHE A 322 4.63 -16.98 -11.64
N ALA A 323 3.31 -17.19 -11.72
CA ALA A 323 2.73 -18.53 -11.75
C ALA A 323 3.00 -19.21 -13.10
N SER A 324 3.23 -20.51 -13.04
CA SER A 324 3.86 -21.35 -14.07
C SER A 324 3.44 -21.13 -15.53
N PRO A 325 4.40 -21.06 -16.49
CA PRO A 325 5.84 -20.93 -16.28
C PRO A 325 6.21 -19.48 -15.92
N PRO A 326 7.17 -19.28 -14.98
CA PRO A 326 7.63 -17.94 -14.67
C PRO A 326 8.27 -17.28 -15.89
N PRO A 327 7.99 -15.99 -16.14
CA PRO A 327 8.65 -15.28 -17.20
C PRO A 327 10.13 -15.06 -16.82
N SER A 328 11.03 -15.06 -17.82
CA SER A 328 12.45 -14.78 -17.60
C SER A 328 12.70 -13.36 -17.05
N GLN A 329 11.79 -12.44 -17.38
CA GLN A 329 11.74 -11.07 -16.86
C GLN A 329 10.29 -10.68 -16.59
N PRO A 330 10.00 -9.99 -15.48
CA PRO A 330 8.66 -9.43 -15.26
C PRO A 330 8.29 -8.48 -16.40
N SER A 331 7.00 -8.37 -16.71
CA SER A 331 6.56 -7.31 -17.61
C SER A 331 6.80 -5.94 -16.96
N PRO A 332 7.04 -4.87 -17.73
CA PRO A 332 7.28 -3.54 -17.16
C PRO A 332 6.20 -3.09 -16.17
N ASN A 333 4.96 -3.52 -16.39
CA ASN A 333 3.82 -3.23 -15.54
C ASN A 333 3.97 -3.86 -14.14
N ILE A 334 4.45 -5.10 -14.11
CA ILE A 334 4.73 -5.83 -12.88
C ILE A 334 5.94 -5.22 -12.17
N GLU A 335 6.97 -4.77 -12.90
CA GLU A 335 8.09 -4.03 -12.30
C GLU A 335 7.60 -2.76 -11.58
N TYR A 336 6.74 -1.95 -12.21
CA TYR A 336 6.14 -0.79 -11.56
C TYR A 336 5.33 -1.15 -10.31
N LEU A 337 4.60 -2.27 -10.32
CA LEU A 337 3.89 -2.75 -9.14
C LEU A 337 4.86 -3.23 -8.04
N ILE A 338 5.93 -3.93 -8.40
CA ILE A 338 6.96 -4.36 -7.44
C ILE A 338 7.58 -3.14 -6.76
N ASP A 339 7.99 -2.13 -7.53
CA ASP A 339 8.58 -0.90 -7.01
C ASP A 339 7.59 -0.14 -6.12
N TRP A 340 6.33 -0.07 -6.53
CA TRP A 340 5.27 0.57 -5.74
C TRP A 340 5.00 -0.16 -4.42
N VAL A 341 4.88 -1.50 -4.43
CA VAL A 341 4.71 -2.28 -3.20
C VAL A 341 5.94 -2.16 -2.30
N GLN A 342 7.16 -2.16 -2.87
CA GLN A 342 8.39 -1.92 -2.10
C GLN A 342 8.37 -0.54 -1.42
N ASP A 343 7.97 0.53 -2.11
CA ASP A 343 7.81 1.87 -1.52
C ASP A 343 6.83 1.84 -0.33
N LEU A 344 5.71 1.12 -0.47
CA LEU A 344 4.71 0.98 0.60
C LEU A 344 5.24 0.28 1.85
N THR A 345 6.23 -0.62 1.75
CA THR A 345 6.82 -1.26 2.94
C THR A 345 7.43 -0.23 3.90
N THR A 346 7.89 0.90 3.36
CA THR A 346 8.48 1.99 4.14
C THR A 346 7.46 3.04 4.56
N ARG A 347 6.53 3.41 3.68
CA ARG A 347 5.55 4.49 3.93
C ARG A 347 4.33 4.05 4.72
N CYS A 348 3.85 2.84 4.50
CA CYS A 348 2.60 2.33 5.05
C CYS A 348 2.76 0.90 5.61
N PRO A 349 3.73 0.64 6.52
CA PRO A 349 4.02 -0.72 6.99
C PRO A 349 2.82 -1.39 7.68
N ARG A 350 1.94 -0.60 8.30
CA ARG A 350 0.75 -1.11 9.00
C ARG A 350 -0.23 -1.85 8.08
N GLU A 351 -0.28 -1.48 6.81
CA GLU A 351 -1.19 -2.08 5.84
C GLU A 351 -0.78 -3.53 5.50
N PHE A 352 0.48 -3.91 5.72
CA PHE A 352 0.96 -5.26 5.48
C PHE A 352 0.50 -6.28 6.53
N TYR A 353 -0.02 -5.83 7.69
CA TYR A 353 -0.54 -6.72 8.75
C TYR A 353 -2.04 -6.96 8.64
N LYS A 354 -2.72 -6.30 7.69
CA LYS A 354 -4.14 -6.55 7.46
C LYS A 354 -4.32 -7.91 6.84
N ARG A 355 -5.33 -8.63 7.31
CA ARG A 355 -5.69 -9.95 6.81
C ARG A 355 -6.93 -9.86 5.95
N THR A 356 -7.00 -10.71 4.94
CA THR A 356 -8.20 -10.98 4.16
C THR A 356 -9.27 -11.70 5.00
N GLU A 357 -10.47 -11.91 4.44
CA GLU A 357 -11.52 -12.71 5.11
C GLU A 357 -11.09 -14.17 5.35
N ASP A 358 -10.24 -14.73 4.47
CA ASP A 358 -9.62 -16.05 4.65
C ASP A 358 -8.36 -16.03 5.53
N ASN A 359 -8.17 -14.97 6.33
CA ASN A 359 -7.11 -14.83 7.33
C ASN A 359 -5.67 -14.84 6.75
N ARG A 360 -5.51 -14.44 5.48
CA ARG A 360 -4.22 -14.39 4.78
C ARG A 360 -3.64 -13.00 4.78
N LEU A 361 -2.33 -12.93 4.99
CA LEU A 361 -1.55 -11.71 4.87
C LEU A 361 -1.06 -11.50 3.42
N PRO A 362 -0.72 -10.26 3.03
CA PRO A 362 -0.18 -9.97 1.70
C PRO A 362 0.99 -10.87 1.29
N TYR A 363 1.94 -11.15 2.19
CA TYR A 363 3.08 -12.03 1.89
C TYR A 363 2.67 -13.42 1.41
N GLU A 364 1.61 -14.00 1.99
CA GLU A 364 1.12 -15.33 1.63
C GLU A 364 0.53 -15.35 0.21
N LEU A 365 0.09 -14.20 -0.31
CA LEU A 365 -0.46 -14.06 -1.66
C LEU A 365 0.63 -14.07 -2.76
N LEU A 366 1.91 -13.94 -2.41
CA LEU A 366 3.00 -14.18 -3.37
C LEU A 366 3.09 -15.66 -3.78
N GLY A 367 2.60 -16.59 -2.95
CA GLY A 367 2.70 -18.02 -3.23
C GLY A 367 4.14 -18.48 -3.44
N SER A 368 4.40 -19.23 -4.51
CA SER A 368 5.76 -19.64 -4.90
C SER A 368 6.61 -18.49 -5.45
N ALA A 369 6.01 -17.35 -5.79
CA ALA A 369 6.71 -16.23 -6.40
C ALA A 369 7.76 -15.60 -5.45
N LYS A 370 7.55 -15.74 -4.13
CA LYS A 370 8.47 -15.25 -3.09
C LYS A 370 9.90 -15.81 -3.18
N ASN A 371 10.11 -16.90 -3.93
CA ASN A 371 11.41 -17.54 -4.11
C ASN A 371 12.19 -17.08 -5.36
N TYR A 372 11.60 -16.27 -6.24
CA TYR A 372 12.32 -15.77 -7.41
C TYR A 372 13.31 -14.67 -7.03
N THR A 373 14.49 -14.70 -7.65
CA THR A 373 15.57 -13.73 -7.42
C THR A 373 15.14 -12.30 -7.65
N VAL A 374 14.29 -12.05 -8.66
CA VAL A 374 13.70 -10.74 -8.98
C VAL A 374 12.85 -10.19 -7.83
N LEU A 375 12.14 -11.07 -7.11
CA LEU A 375 11.26 -10.70 -5.99
C LEU A 375 11.96 -10.81 -4.63
N ARG A 376 13.25 -11.14 -4.58
CA ARG A 376 14.00 -11.33 -3.34
C ARG A 376 13.92 -10.12 -2.43
N LYS A 377 14.22 -8.92 -2.96
CA LYS A 377 14.21 -7.67 -2.19
C LYS A 377 12.82 -7.38 -1.61
N LEU A 378 11.76 -7.44 -2.44
CA LEU A 378 10.38 -7.25 -1.99
C LEU A 378 10.01 -8.26 -0.89
N SER A 379 10.36 -9.53 -1.08
CA SER A 379 10.06 -10.59 -0.13
C SER A 379 10.79 -10.38 1.20
N GLU A 380 12.07 -9.99 1.16
CA GLU A 380 12.87 -9.66 2.35
C GLU A 380 12.33 -8.42 3.07
N ASP A 381 11.92 -7.38 2.35
CA ASP A 381 11.33 -6.18 2.94
C ASP A 381 10.03 -6.49 3.70
N ILE A 382 9.15 -7.32 3.13
CA ILE A 382 7.92 -7.76 3.82
C ILE A 382 8.24 -8.69 4.99
N LYS A 383 9.16 -9.65 4.83
CA LYS A 383 9.61 -10.52 5.94
C LYS A 383 10.12 -9.69 7.11
N ARG A 384 10.95 -8.68 6.82
CA ARG A 384 11.49 -7.77 7.83
C ARG A 384 10.38 -7.06 8.60
N LEU A 385 9.33 -6.57 7.92
CA LEU A 385 8.17 -6.00 8.61
C LEU A 385 7.54 -7.02 9.55
N TYR A 386 7.27 -8.23 9.08
CA TYR A 386 6.61 -9.26 9.87
C TYR A 386 7.43 -9.68 11.08
N MET A 387 8.74 -9.87 10.92
CA MET A 387 9.63 -10.23 12.02
C MET A 387 9.74 -9.16 13.12
N ARG A 388 9.30 -7.93 12.85
CA ARG A 388 9.32 -6.84 13.84
C ARG A 388 8.09 -6.80 14.74
N GLU A 389 6.95 -7.33 14.28
CA GLU A 389 5.66 -7.12 14.94
C GLU A 389 4.90 -8.42 15.23
N LEU A 390 5.14 -9.49 14.48
CA LEU A 390 4.45 -10.77 14.66
C LEU A 390 5.20 -11.69 15.62
N SER A 391 4.45 -12.58 16.29
CA SER A 391 5.03 -13.62 17.15
C SER A 391 5.79 -14.68 16.32
N VAL A 392 6.71 -15.39 16.98
CA VAL A 392 7.48 -16.48 16.34
C VAL A 392 6.57 -17.57 15.78
N ASP A 393 5.47 -17.89 16.47
CA ASP A 393 4.53 -18.92 16.02
C ASP A 393 3.76 -18.46 14.77
N GLU A 394 3.28 -17.21 14.73
CA GLU A 394 2.65 -16.65 13.53
C GLU A 394 3.64 -16.61 12.34
N LEU A 395 4.90 -16.23 12.58
CA LEU A 395 5.92 -16.22 11.54
C LEU A 395 6.17 -17.62 10.98
N LYS A 396 6.21 -18.65 11.82
CA LYS A 396 6.35 -20.04 11.37
C LYS A 396 5.18 -20.45 10.49
N GLU A 397 3.95 -20.11 10.88
CA GLU A 397 2.77 -20.40 10.05
C GLU A 397 2.86 -19.74 8.67
N ILE A 398 3.29 -18.47 8.62
CA ILE A 398 3.34 -17.67 7.39
C ILE A 398 4.50 -18.10 6.46
N LEU A 399 5.66 -18.37 7.03
CA LEU A 399 6.88 -18.64 6.25
C LEU A 399 6.94 -20.10 5.78
N TYR A 400 6.50 -21.04 6.62
CA TYR A 400 6.63 -22.49 6.37
C TYR A 400 5.32 -23.18 5.97
N ASP A 401 4.23 -22.42 5.83
CA ASP A 401 2.96 -22.85 5.24
C ASP A 401 2.39 -24.13 5.87
N VAL A 402 2.27 -24.12 7.20
CA VAL A 402 1.72 -25.25 7.99
C VAL A 402 0.21 -25.45 7.77
N ARG A 403 -0.45 -24.52 7.06
CA ARG A 403 -1.92 -24.46 6.92
C ARG A 403 -2.50 -25.36 5.84
N THR A 404 -1.68 -26.09 5.07
CA THR A 404 -2.18 -27.08 4.09
C THR A 404 -2.65 -28.36 4.78
N VAL A 405 -3.77 -28.25 5.50
CA VAL A 405 -4.51 -29.39 6.06
C VAL A 405 -5.19 -30.13 4.90
N GLY A 406 -4.51 -31.13 4.33
CA GLY A 406 -5.14 -32.11 3.43
C GLY A 406 -4.31 -32.59 2.25
N THR A 407 -3.27 -31.86 1.85
CA THR A 407 -2.31 -32.38 0.88
C THR A 407 -1.23 -33.08 1.67
N GLN A 408 -1.13 -34.40 1.51
CA GLN A 408 0.05 -35.15 1.97
C GLN A 408 1.31 -34.36 1.62
N PRO A 409 2.31 -34.30 2.52
CA PRO A 409 3.58 -33.61 2.29
C PRO A 409 4.35 -34.34 1.18
N HIS A 410 3.90 -34.18 -0.05
CA HIS A 410 4.56 -34.71 -1.21
C HIS A 410 5.73 -33.78 -1.51
N SER A 411 6.91 -34.28 -1.12
CA SER A 411 8.22 -33.85 -1.59
C SER A 411 8.51 -32.37 -1.36
N SER A 412 8.81 -32.03 -0.11
CA SER A 412 9.92 -31.12 0.17
C SER A 412 11.09 -31.59 -0.70
N GLY A 413 11.57 -30.75 -1.62
CA GLY A 413 12.83 -30.99 -2.30
C GLY A 413 13.96 -31.22 -1.28
N PRO A 414 15.16 -31.63 -1.70
CA PRO A 414 16.27 -32.02 -0.81
C PRO A 414 16.86 -30.87 0.05
N GLY A 415 16.20 -29.72 0.16
CA GLY A 415 16.55 -28.65 1.09
C GLY A 415 15.73 -28.78 2.37
N GLY A 416 16.40 -29.02 3.51
CA GLY A 416 15.74 -29.10 4.81
C GLY A 416 14.97 -27.81 5.17
N GLU A 417 14.09 -27.92 6.16
CA GLU A 417 13.31 -26.81 6.70
C GLU A 417 14.25 -25.66 7.13
N LYS A 418 14.00 -24.45 6.62
CA LYS A 418 14.73 -23.27 7.06
C LYS A 418 14.25 -22.86 8.45
N THR A 419 15.09 -22.22 9.25
CA THR A 419 14.70 -21.61 10.52
C THR A 419 14.96 -20.10 10.52
N ILE A 420 14.15 -19.37 11.27
CA ILE A 420 14.27 -17.91 11.52
C ILE A 420 14.97 -17.59 12.85
N TYR A 421 15.42 -18.58 13.61
CA TYR A 421 16.08 -18.33 14.90
C TYR A 421 17.27 -19.25 15.13
N PHE A 422 18.21 -18.74 15.93
CA PHE A 422 19.34 -19.50 16.43
C PHE A 422 19.46 -19.28 17.94
N ASP A 423 18.89 -20.20 18.71
CA ASP A 423 18.83 -20.13 20.17
C ASP A 423 19.68 -21.26 20.79
N LEU A 424 20.69 -20.87 21.57
CA LEU A 424 21.52 -21.77 22.37
C LEU A 424 21.24 -21.62 23.88
N SER A 425 20.36 -20.71 24.30
CA SER A 425 20.11 -20.38 25.71
C SER A 425 19.53 -21.54 26.53
N ASN A 426 18.80 -22.43 25.86
CA ASN A 426 18.16 -23.60 26.46
C ASN A 426 19.05 -24.85 26.52
N ASP A 427 20.26 -24.80 25.97
CA ASP A 427 21.17 -25.94 26.02
C ASP A 427 21.89 -25.98 27.38
N ALA A 428 21.88 -27.13 28.04
CA ALA A 428 22.48 -27.31 29.35
C ALA A 428 24.03 -27.32 29.31
N GLU A 429 24.62 -27.40 28.12
CA GLU A 429 26.06 -27.45 27.92
C GLU A 429 26.64 -26.07 27.62
N ASN A 430 27.45 -25.52 28.55
CA ASN A 430 28.14 -24.23 28.35
C ASN A 430 29.45 -24.36 27.54
N ASN A 431 29.84 -25.55 27.08
CA ASN A 431 31.03 -25.75 26.27
C ASN A 431 30.67 -26.40 24.94
N TYR A 432 30.66 -25.60 23.89
CA TYR A 432 30.43 -26.08 22.55
C TYR A 432 31.74 -26.36 21.86
N THR A 433 31.82 -27.48 21.17
CA THR A 433 32.88 -27.66 20.18
C THR A 433 32.40 -27.10 18.86
N TYR A 434 33.28 -26.47 18.09
CA TYR A 434 32.92 -26.05 16.73
C TYR A 434 32.42 -27.25 15.90
N LYS A 435 32.98 -28.45 16.11
CA LYS A 435 32.51 -29.71 15.49
C LYS A 435 31.02 -29.97 15.72
N ARG A 436 30.47 -29.57 16.88
CA ARG A 436 29.04 -29.64 17.19
C ARG A 436 28.26 -28.60 16.36
N LEU A 437 28.73 -27.36 16.27
CA LEU A 437 28.14 -26.34 15.38
C LEU A 437 28.15 -26.80 13.92
N THR A 438 29.24 -27.41 13.43
CA THR A 438 29.31 -27.97 12.07
C THR A 438 28.34 -29.14 11.88
N ARG A 439 28.11 -29.95 12.92
CA ARG A 439 27.12 -31.04 12.87
C ARG A 439 25.70 -30.49 12.83
N LEU A 440 25.39 -29.43 13.59
CA LEU A 440 24.12 -28.69 13.48
C LEU A 440 23.96 -28.11 12.06
N ALA A 441 25.03 -27.53 11.52
CA ALA A 441 25.08 -26.91 10.20
C ALA A 441 24.79 -27.85 9.01
N ARG A 442 24.83 -29.18 9.22
CA ARG A 442 24.43 -30.16 8.20
C ARG A 442 22.92 -30.35 8.12
N HIS A 443 22.20 -30.00 9.17
CA HIS A 443 20.78 -30.27 9.32
C HIS A 443 19.94 -28.99 9.43
N VAL A 444 20.58 -27.83 9.64
CA VAL A 444 19.92 -26.54 9.77
C VAL A 444 20.22 -25.67 8.55
N GLN A 445 19.17 -25.13 7.94
CA GLN A 445 19.25 -24.05 6.96
C GLN A 445 18.62 -22.81 7.58
N PHE A 446 19.16 -21.63 7.27
CA PHE A 446 18.63 -20.38 7.80
C PHE A 446 17.92 -19.58 6.71
N GLU A 447 16.93 -18.79 7.12
CA GLU A 447 16.48 -17.64 6.34
C GLU A 447 17.59 -16.56 6.28
N SER A 448 17.55 -15.69 5.27
CA SER A 448 18.51 -14.57 5.18
C SER A 448 18.35 -13.53 6.30
N ILE A 449 17.16 -13.47 6.89
CA ILE A 449 16.82 -12.65 8.04
C ILE A 449 16.47 -13.59 9.20
N LEU A 450 17.16 -13.44 10.33
CA LEU A 450 16.79 -14.12 11.58
C LEU A 450 15.98 -13.18 12.46
N HIS A 451 14.92 -13.70 13.06
CA HIS A 451 14.15 -13.03 14.09
C HIS A 451 14.99 -12.83 15.35
N HIS A 452 15.64 -13.87 15.86
CA HIS A 452 16.49 -13.75 17.05
C HIS A 452 17.70 -14.69 17.02
N VAL A 453 18.78 -14.23 17.65
CA VAL A 453 20.00 -14.99 17.96
C VAL A 453 20.28 -14.86 19.45
N ASP A 454 20.16 -15.98 20.17
CA ASP A 454 20.34 -16.03 21.62
C ASP A 454 21.55 -16.89 21.99
N LEU A 455 22.58 -16.25 22.54
CA LEU A 455 23.83 -16.89 22.93
C LEU A 455 24.04 -16.78 24.45
N PRO A 456 23.97 -17.90 25.21
CA PRO A 456 24.30 -17.87 26.64
C PRO A 456 25.81 -17.71 26.82
N CYS A 457 26.25 -17.56 28.07
CA CYS A 457 27.68 -17.57 28.41
C CYS A 457 28.24 -18.99 28.21
N LEU A 458 28.64 -19.28 26.98
CA LEU A 458 29.23 -20.53 26.53
C LEU A 458 30.68 -20.30 26.09
N THR A 459 31.50 -21.33 25.96
CA THR A 459 32.82 -21.25 25.30
C THR A 459 32.83 -22.14 24.06
N VAL A 460 33.33 -21.63 22.92
CA VAL A 460 33.51 -22.46 21.71
C VAL A 460 34.95 -22.96 21.57
N SER A 461 35.18 -24.23 21.90
CA SER A 461 36.49 -24.89 21.78
C SER A 461 36.73 -25.48 20.38
N GLY A 462 37.99 -25.44 19.89
CA GLY A 462 38.44 -26.24 18.73
C GLY A 462 38.12 -25.70 17.33
N GLY A 463 38.03 -24.37 17.16
CA GLY A 463 37.73 -23.71 15.88
C GLY A 463 38.95 -23.23 15.09
N GLU A 464 40.08 -23.94 15.12
CA GLU A 464 41.36 -23.48 14.53
C GLU A 464 41.52 -23.89 13.06
N ASN A 465 40.70 -24.82 12.57
CA ASN A 465 40.88 -25.49 11.27
C ASN A 465 39.64 -25.46 10.35
N LEU A 466 38.71 -24.52 10.53
CA LEU A 466 37.32 -24.70 10.06
C LEU A 466 36.78 -23.70 9.05
N LEU A 467 37.63 -22.82 8.56
CA LEU A 467 37.46 -22.30 7.21
C LEU A 467 38.57 -22.97 6.40
N GLU A 468 38.26 -23.73 5.35
CA GLU A 468 39.19 -23.73 4.22
C GLU A 468 39.13 -22.29 3.72
N GLU A 469 39.99 -21.45 4.31
CA GLU A 469 39.93 -20.01 4.16
C GLU A 469 40.08 -19.70 2.66
N PRO A 470 39.08 -19.05 2.03
CA PRO A 470 39.36 -18.28 0.83
C PRO A 470 40.55 -17.35 1.17
N GLN A 471 41.45 -17.10 0.22
CA GLN A 471 42.66 -16.31 0.48
C GLN A 471 42.40 -14.90 1.07
N SER A 472 41.15 -14.40 1.05
CA SER A 472 40.69 -13.17 1.71
C SER A 472 40.62 -13.23 3.23
N ASP A 473 40.53 -14.41 3.85
CA ASP A 473 40.13 -14.55 5.26
C ASP A 473 41.33 -14.73 6.22
N GLN A 474 42.54 -14.95 5.67
CA GLN A 474 43.78 -15.10 6.46
C GLN A 474 44.11 -13.86 7.30
N GLU A 475 43.77 -12.67 6.82
CA GLU A 475 44.00 -11.44 7.57
C GLU A 475 43.03 -11.33 8.77
N GLU A 476 41.80 -11.79 8.60
CA GLU A 476 40.78 -11.74 9.65
C GLU A 476 41.08 -12.75 10.76
N SER A 477 41.55 -13.95 10.41
CA SER A 477 42.04 -14.94 11.38
C SER A 477 43.26 -14.45 12.16
N ARG A 478 44.22 -13.78 11.48
CA ARG A 478 45.36 -13.14 12.16
C ARG A 478 44.89 -12.05 13.12
N ARG A 479 43.97 -11.19 12.68
CA ARG A 479 43.37 -10.16 13.55
C ARG A 479 42.70 -10.81 14.76
N MET A 480 41.86 -11.83 14.56
CA MET A 480 41.17 -12.55 15.63
C MET A 480 42.14 -13.17 16.64
N SER A 481 43.23 -13.78 16.17
CA SER A 481 44.27 -14.36 17.04
C SER A 481 45.06 -13.33 17.87
N SER A 482 45.02 -12.06 17.46
CA SER A 482 45.67 -10.94 18.15
C SER A 482 44.75 -10.18 19.12
N LEU A 483 43.44 -10.47 19.13
CA LEU A 483 42.49 -9.78 19.99
C LEU A 483 42.63 -10.25 21.45
N PRO A 484 42.55 -9.33 22.41
CA PRO A 484 42.50 -9.68 23.82
C PRO A 484 41.13 -10.25 24.20
N GLY A 485 41.10 -11.17 25.16
CA GLY A 485 39.86 -11.70 25.73
C GLY A 485 39.20 -12.78 24.85
N ARG A 486 37.86 -12.88 24.96
CA ARG A 486 37.07 -13.88 24.25
C ARG A 486 36.78 -13.46 22.80
N VAL A 487 36.84 -14.44 21.90
CA VAL A 487 36.59 -14.27 20.45
C VAL A 487 35.67 -15.35 19.88
N ASP A 488 35.11 -16.19 20.74
CA ASP A 488 34.39 -17.38 20.32
C ASP A 488 33.05 -17.06 19.62
N PHE A 489 32.37 -15.97 20.00
CA PHE A 489 31.19 -15.51 19.27
C PHE A 489 31.51 -14.97 17.87
N VAL A 490 32.72 -14.47 17.61
CA VAL A 490 33.12 -14.07 16.25
C VAL A 490 32.96 -15.24 15.28
N LYS A 491 33.35 -16.44 15.71
CA LYS A 491 33.24 -17.67 14.91
C LYS A 491 31.79 -18.09 14.70
N VAL A 492 30.93 -17.94 15.70
CA VAL A 492 29.49 -18.24 15.60
C VAL A 492 28.83 -17.33 14.56
N PHE A 493 29.10 -16.02 14.63
CA PHE A 493 28.54 -15.05 13.71
C PHE A 493 29.14 -15.14 12.29
N GLN A 494 30.44 -15.42 12.14
CA GLN A 494 31.05 -15.76 10.85
C GLN A 494 30.38 -17.00 10.24
N TRP A 495 30.09 -18.01 11.05
CA TRP A 495 29.36 -19.19 10.61
C TRP A 495 27.94 -18.85 10.14
N LEU A 496 27.18 -18.01 10.87
CA LEU A 496 25.86 -17.54 10.42
C LEU A 496 25.94 -16.80 9.07
N ARG A 497 26.96 -15.94 8.87
CA ARG A 497 27.22 -15.29 7.57
C ARG A 497 27.48 -16.30 6.47
N SER A 498 28.30 -17.32 6.73
CA SER A 498 28.58 -18.40 5.76
C SER A 498 27.33 -19.19 5.36
N LYS A 499 26.27 -19.12 6.17
CA LYS A 499 24.96 -19.72 5.90
C LYS A 499 23.98 -18.79 5.17
N GLY A 500 24.43 -17.61 4.77
CA GLY A 500 23.63 -16.65 4.01
C GLY A 500 22.75 -15.76 4.87
N VAL A 501 22.93 -15.76 6.20
CA VAL A 501 22.28 -14.79 7.08
C VAL A 501 22.94 -13.43 6.85
N SER A 502 22.13 -12.42 6.55
CA SER A 502 22.57 -11.04 6.33
C SER A 502 21.95 -10.05 7.31
N GLU A 503 20.85 -10.41 7.97
CA GLU A 503 20.15 -9.55 8.91
C GLU A 503 19.68 -10.33 10.14
N ILE A 504 19.68 -9.67 11.30
CA ILE A 504 19.26 -10.25 12.56
C ILE A 504 18.43 -9.20 13.29
N ILE A 505 17.16 -9.49 13.54
CA ILE A 505 16.26 -8.53 14.18
C ILE A 505 16.63 -8.36 15.65
N ASP A 506 16.92 -9.45 16.37
CA ASP A 506 17.31 -9.41 17.79
C ASP A 506 18.56 -10.24 18.07
N VAL A 507 19.54 -9.64 18.73
CA VAL A 507 20.75 -10.31 19.21
C VAL A 507 20.77 -10.21 20.73
N SER A 508 20.59 -11.33 21.42
CA SER A 508 20.81 -11.45 22.85
C SER A 508 22.06 -12.27 23.15
N VAL A 509 22.99 -11.68 23.89
CA VAL A 509 24.25 -12.31 24.28
C VAL A 509 24.46 -12.15 25.77
N VAL A 510 24.63 -13.26 26.48
CA VAL A 510 25.09 -13.29 27.87
C VAL A 510 26.61 -13.40 27.87
N ASP A 511 27.30 -12.26 28.05
CA ASP A 511 28.76 -12.23 28.06
C ASP A 511 29.34 -12.67 29.43
N ASP A 512 30.61 -13.03 29.45
CA ASP A 512 31.32 -13.39 30.68
C ASP A 512 31.82 -12.14 31.40
N PHE A 513 31.43 -11.97 32.67
CA PHE A 513 31.85 -10.81 33.47
C PHE A 513 33.35 -10.82 33.83
N ASN A 514 33.98 -11.99 33.93
CA ASN A 514 35.39 -12.14 34.26
C ASN A 514 36.28 -12.05 33.02
N THR A 515 35.78 -12.48 31.87
CA THR A 515 36.53 -12.46 30.61
C THR A 515 35.61 -12.05 29.45
N PRO A 516 35.15 -10.80 29.40
CA PRO A 516 34.22 -10.34 28.38
C PRO A 516 34.87 -10.33 27.00
N HIS A 517 34.04 -10.32 25.95
CA HIS A 517 34.53 -10.04 24.60
C HIS A 517 35.02 -8.60 24.51
N CYS A 518 36.15 -8.37 23.85
CA CYS A 518 36.65 -7.01 23.59
C CYS A 518 35.79 -6.30 22.53
N GLU A 519 35.96 -4.99 22.38
CA GLU A 519 35.13 -4.17 21.48
C GLU A 519 35.30 -4.61 20.04
N GLU A 520 36.54 -4.82 19.63
CA GLU A 520 36.91 -5.28 18.30
C GLU A 520 36.33 -6.67 18.00
N ALA A 521 36.24 -7.54 19.01
CA ALA A 521 35.61 -8.85 18.84
C ALA A 521 34.10 -8.72 18.60
N ILE A 522 33.40 -7.85 19.34
CA ILE A 522 31.97 -7.59 19.16
C ILE A 522 31.72 -6.94 17.78
N GLU A 523 32.54 -5.97 17.40
CA GLU A 523 32.48 -5.34 16.08
C GLU A 523 32.67 -6.37 14.96
N MET A 524 33.68 -7.23 15.06
CA MET A 524 33.94 -8.29 14.08
C MET A 524 32.82 -9.34 14.04
N ALA A 525 32.25 -9.67 15.19
CA ALA A 525 31.13 -10.59 15.29
C ALA A 525 29.91 -10.03 14.55
N LEU A 526 29.49 -8.80 14.81
CA LEU A 526 28.26 -8.23 14.23
C LEU A 526 28.45 -7.60 12.85
N ARG A 527 29.69 -7.41 12.39
CA ARG A 527 29.99 -6.81 11.08
C ARG A 527 29.22 -7.49 9.94
N GLY A 528 28.62 -6.65 9.10
CA GLY A 528 27.90 -7.09 7.90
C GLY A 528 26.49 -7.60 8.18
N PHE A 529 26.07 -7.70 9.45
CA PHE A 529 24.68 -7.94 9.80
C PHE A 529 23.91 -6.62 9.94
N GLY A 530 22.70 -6.59 9.39
CA GLY A 530 21.71 -5.57 9.73
C GLY A 530 21.07 -5.86 11.10
N VAL A 531 21.79 -5.58 12.20
CA VAL A 531 21.28 -5.77 13.57
C VAL A 531 20.31 -4.65 13.94
N GLU A 532 19.10 -5.02 14.39
CA GLU A 532 18.07 -4.04 14.77
C GLU A 532 17.92 -3.87 16.29
N ILE A 533 17.97 -4.94 17.06
CA ILE A 533 17.92 -4.93 18.52
C ILE A 533 19.23 -5.54 19.02
N LEU A 534 19.95 -4.77 19.84
CA LEU A 534 21.22 -5.22 20.41
C LEU A 534 21.10 -5.32 21.92
N ASN A 535 21.13 -6.56 22.41
CA ASN A 535 21.19 -6.90 23.82
C ASN A 535 22.45 -7.71 24.13
N TRP A 536 23.58 -7.02 24.20
CA TRP A 536 24.85 -7.64 24.57
C TRP A 536 25.16 -7.33 26.03
N ASN A 537 25.06 -8.33 26.90
CA ASN A 537 25.27 -8.21 28.35
C ASN A 537 26.75 -8.04 28.72
N ARG A 538 27.34 -6.92 28.30
CA ARG A 538 28.69 -6.49 28.63
C ARG A 538 28.63 -5.11 29.26
N PHE A 539 29.29 -4.95 30.41
CA PHE A 539 29.34 -3.66 31.09
C PHE A 539 30.14 -2.61 30.33
N ASP A 540 29.62 -1.39 30.39
CA ASP A 540 30.27 -0.15 29.98
C ASP A 540 30.81 -0.19 28.54
N MET A 541 30.07 -0.82 27.63
CA MET A 541 30.39 -0.82 26.21
C MET A 541 30.38 0.62 25.65
N PRO A 542 31.47 1.12 25.04
CA PRO A 542 31.51 2.49 24.55
C PRO A 542 30.64 2.68 23.31
N SER A 543 30.16 3.91 23.10
CA SER A 543 29.26 4.25 21.99
C SER A 543 29.87 3.99 20.62
N ASP A 544 31.19 4.13 20.45
CA ASP A 544 31.85 3.89 19.18
C ASP A 544 31.84 2.40 18.81
N ALA A 545 32.09 1.51 19.79
CA ALA A 545 31.98 0.07 19.58
C ALA A 545 30.55 -0.35 19.17
N ILE A 546 29.53 0.23 19.82
CA ILE A 546 28.12 -0.01 19.46
C ILE A 546 27.82 0.48 18.04
N PHE A 547 28.27 1.69 17.68
CA PHE A 547 28.08 2.26 16.35
C PHE A 547 28.77 1.45 15.26
N ASN A 548 29.98 0.97 15.50
CA ASN A 548 30.73 0.16 14.56
C ASN A 548 30.14 -1.25 14.41
N ALA A 549 29.69 -1.85 15.51
CA ALA A 549 29.12 -3.19 15.53
C ALA A 549 27.70 -3.24 14.92
N ALA A 550 26.85 -2.27 15.26
CA ALA A 550 25.43 -2.25 14.88
C ALA A 550 24.95 -0.82 14.54
N PRO A 551 25.43 -0.22 13.43
CA PRO A 551 25.07 1.16 13.05
C PRO A 551 23.57 1.35 12.76
N GLY A 552 22.87 0.26 12.46
CA GLY A 552 21.44 0.23 12.14
C GLY A 552 20.52 0.01 13.34
N VAL A 553 21.06 -0.13 14.55
CA VAL A 553 20.30 -0.49 15.76
C VAL A 553 19.18 0.52 16.04
N ARG A 554 18.01 0.02 16.41
CA ARG A 554 16.80 0.78 16.76
C ARG A 554 16.40 0.66 18.23
N GLU A 555 16.87 -0.39 18.89
CA GLU A 555 16.65 -0.68 20.31
C GLU A 555 17.93 -1.26 20.90
N LEU A 556 18.37 -0.70 22.02
CA LEU A 556 19.68 -0.97 22.58
C LEU A 556 19.55 -1.15 24.10
N TYR A 557 20.07 -2.28 24.58
CA TYR A 557 20.15 -2.60 26.00
C TYR A 557 21.56 -2.29 26.49
N LEU A 558 21.66 -1.40 27.48
CA LEU A 558 22.92 -0.95 28.02
C LEU A 558 23.09 -1.46 29.45
N TYR A 559 24.28 -1.97 29.72
CA TYR A 559 24.68 -2.47 31.02
C TYR A 559 25.80 -1.56 31.54
N SER A 560 25.63 -0.97 32.73
CA SER A 560 26.64 -0.09 33.30
C SER A 560 27.12 -0.57 34.66
N SER A 561 28.43 -0.49 34.90
CA SER A 561 29.02 -0.65 36.23
C SER A 561 29.00 0.65 37.05
N SER A 562 28.34 1.70 36.55
CA SER A 562 28.43 3.09 37.03
C SER A 562 29.77 3.78 36.69
N ASN A 563 30.42 3.36 35.61
CA ASN A 563 31.59 4.07 35.09
C ASN A 563 31.17 5.42 34.49
N ASN A 564 31.45 6.51 35.21
CA ASN A 564 31.10 7.87 34.82
C ASN A 564 31.70 8.30 33.47
N GLU A 565 32.85 7.76 33.06
CA GLU A 565 33.46 8.09 31.77
C GLU A 565 32.61 7.57 30.61
N VAL A 566 32.12 6.33 30.72
CA VAL A 566 31.27 5.72 29.70
C VAL A 566 29.89 6.36 29.68
N LEU A 567 29.29 6.64 30.85
CA LEU A 567 28.02 7.36 30.92
C LEU A 567 28.10 8.76 30.28
N ARG A 568 29.22 9.46 30.48
CA ARG A 568 29.50 10.74 29.80
C ARG A 568 29.70 10.53 28.31
N GLY A 569 30.42 9.50 27.89
CA GLY A 569 30.63 9.16 26.49
C GLY A 569 29.31 8.88 25.75
N TRP A 570 28.41 8.12 26.37
CA TRP A 570 27.07 7.87 25.85
C TRP A 570 26.26 9.14 25.66
N SER A 571 26.34 10.06 26.63
CA SER A 571 25.60 11.32 26.67
C SER A 571 26.26 12.46 25.89
N ALA A 572 27.51 12.29 25.44
CA ALA A 572 28.25 13.34 24.77
C ALA A 572 27.75 13.56 23.34
N PRO A 573 27.91 14.78 22.78
CA PRO A 573 27.80 14.99 21.35
C PRO A 573 28.78 14.06 20.60
N GLY A 574 28.28 13.31 19.63
CA GLY A 574 29.00 12.21 18.98
C GLY A 574 29.01 10.89 19.76
N GLY A 575 28.24 10.77 20.84
CA GLY A 575 28.02 9.52 21.58
C GLY A 575 26.92 8.66 20.94
N LEU A 576 25.94 8.22 21.74
CA LEU A 576 24.82 7.42 21.24
C LEU A 576 23.91 8.19 20.27
N GLU A 577 23.98 9.53 20.24
CA GLU A 577 23.27 10.35 19.25
C GLU A 577 23.67 10.04 17.79
N LYS A 578 24.83 9.41 17.56
CA LYS A 578 25.25 8.91 16.24
C LYS A 578 24.28 7.84 15.71
N LEU A 579 23.58 7.13 16.58
CA LEU A 579 22.65 6.05 16.23
C LEU A 579 21.29 6.62 15.80
N LYS A 580 21.21 7.10 14.56
CA LYS A 580 20.06 7.82 14.00
C LYS A 580 18.72 7.07 14.04
N ARG A 581 18.76 5.75 14.22
CA ARG A 581 17.59 4.86 14.20
C ARG A 581 17.09 4.47 15.58
N VAL A 582 17.88 4.71 16.64
CA VAL A 582 17.46 4.39 18.01
C VAL A 582 16.36 5.36 18.41
N ARG A 583 15.22 4.80 18.84
CA ARG A 583 14.13 5.63 19.33
C ARG A 583 14.46 6.08 20.75
N ALA A 584 14.24 7.37 21.04
CA ALA A 584 14.59 7.96 22.34
C ALA A 584 13.87 7.29 23.54
N ASP A 585 12.70 6.69 23.29
CA ASP A 585 11.90 5.92 24.26
C ASP A 585 12.37 4.46 24.44
N LYS A 586 13.37 4.00 23.68
CA LYS A 586 13.85 2.61 23.65
C LYS A 586 15.29 2.41 24.14
N PHE A 587 15.79 3.32 24.98
CA PHE A 587 17.01 3.05 25.76
C PHE A 587 16.64 2.33 27.06
N LEU A 588 17.00 1.06 27.15
CA LEU A 588 16.89 0.32 28.41
C LEU A 588 18.27 0.28 29.07
N ILE A 589 18.49 1.19 30.01
CA ILE A 589 19.64 1.10 30.92
C ILE A 589 19.24 0.14 32.03
N LEU A 590 19.70 -1.11 31.92
CA LEU A 590 19.51 -2.09 32.98
C LEU A 590 20.46 -1.74 34.13
N LYS A 591 19.90 -1.17 35.20
CA LYS A 591 20.65 -0.87 36.43
C LYS A 591 21.18 -2.18 37.04
N HIS A 592 22.47 -2.17 37.36
CA HIS A 592 23.18 -3.28 38.00
C HIS A 592 22.45 -3.82 39.24
N VAL A 593 22.26 -5.13 39.26
CA VAL A 593 21.87 -5.92 40.44
C VAL A 593 23.03 -5.88 41.42
N LEU A 594 22.77 -5.47 42.67
CA LEU A 594 23.69 -5.70 43.78
C LEU A 594 23.92 -7.22 43.90
N MET A 595 25.03 -7.72 43.36
CA MET A 595 25.49 -9.09 43.59
C MET A 595 26.02 -9.20 45.03
N THR A 596 25.10 -9.35 45.98
CA THR A 596 25.33 -10.23 47.14
C THR A 596 24.52 -11.49 46.86
N GLY A 597 25.22 -12.58 46.55
CA GLY A 597 24.78 -13.60 45.60
C GLY A 597 23.55 -14.42 45.98
N TYR A 598 22.72 -14.72 44.97
CA TYR A 598 21.91 -15.95 44.86
C TYR A 598 21.61 -16.25 43.38
N SER A 599 21.42 -17.55 43.11
CA SER A 599 21.28 -18.24 41.82
C SER A 599 20.19 -17.71 40.87
N TRP A 600 20.50 -17.67 39.57
CA TRP A 600 19.68 -17.24 38.42
C TRP A 600 18.41 -18.07 38.11
N LYS A 601 18.00 -19.04 38.95
CA LYS A 601 16.94 -20.01 38.57
C LYS A 601 15.48 -19.52 38.67
N ASN A 602 15.20 -18.28 39.07
CA ASN A 602 13.82 -17.85 39.40
C ASN A 602 13.26 -16.65 38.61
N PHE A 603 13.80 -16.30 37.43
CA PHE A 603 13.33 -15.14 36.67
C PHE A 603 12.54 -15.51 35.41
N THR A 604 11.35 -16.10 35.58
CA THR A 604 10.31 -16.16 34.54
C THR A 604 8.91 -15.78 35.03
N SER A 605 8.78 -15.19 36.22
CA SER A 605 7.46 -14.81 36.75
C SER A 605 7.51 -13.55 37.63
N ALA A 606 7.62 -12.37 36.99
CA ALA A 606 7.17 -11.06 37.48
C ALA A 606 7.58 -10.01 36.42
N SER A 607 6.79 -9.80 35.36
CA SER A 607 5.67 -8.85 35.24
C SER A 607 6.05 -7.37 35.41
N ASN A 608 5.96 -6.64 34.29
CA ASN A 608 5.43 -5.29 34.11
C ASN A 608 5.56 -4.30 35.28
N GLU A 609 6.46 -3.32 35.13
CA GLU A 609 6.21 -1.90 35.41
C GLU A 609 7.14 -1.01 34.59
#